data_AF-A0A536UTL5-F1
#
_entry.id   AF-A0A536UTL5-F1
#
_cell.length_a   1.000
_cell.length_b   1.000
_cell.length_c   1.000
_cell.angle_alpha   90.00
_cell.angle_beta   90.00
_cell.angle_gamma   90.00
#
_symmetry.space_group_name_H-M   'P 1'
#
loop_
_entity.id
_entity.type
_entity.pdbx_description
1 polymer ?
#
loop_
_entity_poly.entity_id
_entity_poly.type
_entity_poly.pdbx_seq_one_letter_code
_entity_poly.pdbx_strand_id
1 'polypeptide(L)'
;MSGRVLPVVPAEHKVADVLLPWFVNGTLDKDELAFVEQHLSECVRCQREVQWLRELRAACVDGEAAPGASAVFRNLRRQLDEPRTGRGKVASLSKLW
;
A
#
# COMPACT_ATOMS: atom_id res chain seq x y z
N MET A 1 20.96 28.84 -23.48
CA MET A 1 20.83 27.61 -22.66
C MET A 1 19.61 27.77 -21.78
N SER A 2 18.52 27.05 -22.05
CA SER A 2 17.27 27.17 -21.31
C SER A 2 17.28 26.14 -20.17
N GLY A 3 17.66 26.57 -18.97
CA GLY A 3 17.59 25.73 -17.78
C GLY A 3 16.13 25.53 -17.37
N ARG A 4 15.64 24.28 -17.39
CA ARG A 4 14.36 23.93 -16.78
C ARG A 4 14.55 23.89 -15.26
N VAL A 5 13.94 24.82 -14.55
CA VAL A 5 13.86 24.78 -13.08
C VAL A 5 12.77 23.76 -12.71
N LEU A 6 13.17 22.69 -12.00
CA LEU A 6 12.23 21.75 -11.40
C LEU A 6 11.69 22.37 -10.09
N PRO A 7 10.38 22.58 -9.95
CA PRO A 7 9.82 23.11 -8.72
C PRO A 7 10.07 22.12 -7.57
N VAL A 8 10.63 22.61 -6.47
CA VAL A 8 10.77 21.82 -5.24
C VAL A 8 9.38 21.67 -4.64
N VAL A 9 8.85 20.45 -4.69
CA VAL A 9 7.57 20.11 -4.05
C VAL A 9 7.69 20.34 -2.54
N PRO A 10 6.74 21.04 -1.89
CA PRO A 10 6.74 21.27 -0.45
C PRO A 10 6.93 19.96 0.33
N ALA A 11 7.66 20.00 1.45
CA ALA A 11 8.00 18.81 2.24
C ALA A 11 6.76 18.03 2.70
N GLU A 12 5.67 18.74 3.01
CA GLU A 12 4.41 18.17 3.48
C GLU A 12 3.77 17.24 2.44
N HIS A 13 3.81 17.61 1.16
CA HIS A 13 3.31 16.74 0.09
C HIS A 13 4.15 15.46 -0.04
N LYS A 14 5.47 15.53 0.16
CA LYS A 14 6.31 14.33 0.10
C LYS A 14 6.01 13.37 1.25
N VAL A 15 5.73 13.91 2.43
CA VAL A 15 5.33 13.11 3.60
C VAL A 15 3.95 12.52 3.37
N ALA A 16 2.98 13.33 2.93
CA ALA A 16 1.64 12.86 2.59
C ALA A 16 1.69 11.75 1.53
N ASP A 17 2.40 11.97 0.41
CA ASP A 17 2.54 11.00 -0.69
C ASP A 17 3.05 9.63 -0.22
N VAL A 18 3.94 9.58 0.79
CA VAL A 18 4.43 8.33 1.39
C VAL A 18 3.37 7.65 2.27
N LEU A 19 2.50 8.45 2.92
CA LEU A 19 1.46 7.96 3.81
C LEU A 19 0.15 7.58 3.08
N LEU A 20 -0.12 8.13 1.90
CA LEU A 20 -1.37 7.87 1.16
C LEU A 20 -1.64 6.38 0.86
N PRO A 21 -0.66 5.55 0.47
CA PRO A 21 -0.91 4.12 0.26
C PRO A 21 -1.36 3.42 1.55
N TRP A 22 -0.77 3.77 2.69
CA TRP A 22 -1.13 3.23 4.00
C TRP A 22 -2.49 3.74 4.48
N PHE A 23 -2.81 5.00 4.18
CA PHE A 23 -4.14 5.57 4.41
C PHE A 23 -5.21 4.79 3.65
N VAL A 24 -4.99 4.53 2.35
CA VAL A 24 -5.92 3.73 1.52
C VAL A 24 -6.03 2.29 2.02
N ASN A 25 -4.96 1.72 2.56
CA ASN A 25 -4.96 0.38 3.16
C ASN A 25 -5.57 0.33 4.58
N GLY A 26 -5.74 1.48 5.24
CA GLY A 26 -6.27 1.57 6.61
C GLY A 26 -5.30 1.09 7.68
N THR A 27 -3.98 1.21 7.43
CA THR A 27 -2.92 0.71 8.32
C THR A 27 -2.14 1.82 9.03
N LEU A 28 -2.55 3.07 8.88
CA LEU A 28 -1.94 4.20 9.59
C LEU A 28 -2.27 4.17 11.07
N ASP A 29 -1.35 4.68 11.89
CA ASP A 29 -1.67 5.01 13.27
C ASP A 29 -2.55 6.27 13.38
N LYS A 30 -2.96 6.61 14.60
CA LYS A 30 -3.90 7.71 14.84
C LYS A 30 -3.30 9.08 14.50
N ASP A 31 -2.01 9.27 14.75
CA ASP A 31 -1.35 10.56 14.56
C ASP A 31 -1.07 10.79 13.07
N GLU A 32 -0.62 9.75 12.37
CA GLU A 32 -0.44 9.75 10.93
C GLU A 32 -1.77 9.94 10.18
N LEU A 33 -2.84 9.29 10.63
CA LEU A 33 -4.16 9.42 10.05
C LEU A 33 -4.69 10.85 10.18
N ALA A 34 -4.57 11.47 11.35
CA ALA A 34 -4.99 12.85 11.57
C ALA A 34 -4.21 13.84 10.66
N PHE A 35 -2.90 13.64 10.52
CA PHE A 35 -2.07 14.45 9.62
C PHE A 35 -2.53 14.33 8.16
N VAL A 36 -2.76 13.11 7.68
CA VAL A 36 -3.20 12.87 6.30
C VAL A 36 -4.59 13.44 6.06
N GLU A 37 -5.54 13.25 6.98
CA GLU A 37 -6.89 13.81 6.86
C GLU A 37 -6.90 15.34 6.80
N GLN A 38 -6.11 15.99 7.66
CA GLN A 38 -5.94 17.43 7.62
C GLN A 38 -5.38 17.88 6.26
N HIS A 39 -4.31 17.26 5.78
CA HIS A 39 -3.71 17.60 4.50
C HIS A 39 -4.66 17.36 3.31
N LEU A 40 -5.42 16.26 3.35
CA LEU A 40 -6.42 15.95 2.32
C LEU A 40 -7.57 16.95 2.30
N SER A 41 -7.87 17.65 3.40
CA SER A 41 -8.90 18.69 3.40
C SER A 41 -8.52 19.93 2.57
N GLU A 42 -7.23 20.17 2.38
CA GLU A 42 -6.71 21.38 1.73
C GLU A 42 -6.05 21.10 0.36
N CYS A 43 -5.62 19.86 0.11
CA CYS A 43 -4.83 19.52 -1.08
C CYS A 43 -5.57 18.65 -2.11
N VAL A 44 -6.03 19.27 -3.20
CA VAL A 44 -6.69 18.59 -4.33
C VAL A 44 -5.77 17.59 -5.04
N ARG A 45 -4.45 17.82 -5.06
CA ARG A 45 -3.49 16.88 -5.66
C ARG A 45 -3.49 15.55 -4.90
N CYS A 46 -3.32 15.60 -3.58
CA CYS A 46 -3.29 14.40 -2.76
C CYS A 46 -4.67 13.72 -2.70
N GLN A 47 -5.77 14.47 -2.78
CA GLN A 47 -7.11 13.89 -2.98
C GLN A 47 -7.20 13.05 -4.26
N ARG A 48 -6.67 13.55 -5.40
CA ARG A 48 -6.65 12.81 -6.66
C ARG A 48 -5.80 11.54 -6.57
N GLU A 49 -4.65 11.63 -5.91
CA GLU A 49 -3.77 10.49 -5.69
C GLU A 49 -4.47 9.40 -4.86
N VAL A 50 -5.18 9.78 -3.79
CA VAL A 50 -5.99 8.85 -3.00
C VAL A 50 -7.06 8.16 -3.85
N GLN A 51 -7.74 8.88 -4.74
CA GLN A 51 -8.73 8.25 -5.61
C GLN A 51 -8.10 7.25 -6.58
N TRP A 52 -6.97 7.62 -7.19
CA TRP A 52 -6.22 6.71 -8.06
C TRP A 52 -5.75 5.45 -7.32
N LEU A 53 -5.23 5.61 -6.10
CA LEU A 53 -4.83 4.48 -5.25
C LEU A 53 -6.01 3.57 -4.86
N ARG A 54 -7.20 4.15 -4.62
CA ARG A 54 -8.42 3.37 -4.36
C ARG A 54 -8.88 2.58 -5.58
N GLU A 55 -8.84 3.18 -6.77
CA GLU A 55 -9.12 2.51 -8.04
C GLU A 55 -8.14 1.37 -8.30
N LEU A 56 -6.84 1.60 -8.07
CA LEU A 56 -5.80 0.58 -8.18
C LEU A 56 -6.06 -0.58 -7.22
N ARG A 57 -6.38 -0.28 -5.95
CA ARG A 57 -6.72 -1.30 -4.95
C ARG A 57 -7.94 -2.13 -5.39
N ALA A 58 -8.99 -1.49 -5.89
CA ALA A 58 -10.17 -2.18 -6.40
C ALA A 58 -9.82 -3.11 -7.57
N ALA A 59 -9.06 -2.63 -8.55
CA ALA A 59 -8.61 -3.43 -9.68
C ALA A 59 -7.74 -4.63 -9.26
N CYS A 60 -6.89 -4.46 -8.25
CA CYS A 60 -6.13 -5.57 -7.66
C CYS A 60 -7.07 -6.63 -7.10
N VAL A 61 -8.02 -6.24 -6.24
CA VAL A 61 -9.00 -7.13 -5.60
C VAL A 61 -9.85 -7.88 -6.64
N ASP A 62 -10.33 -7.18 -7.66
CA ASP A 62 -11.12 -7.77 -8.74
C ASP A 62 -10.31 -8.82 -9.52
N GLY A 63 -9.03 -8.54 -9.78
CA GLY A 63 -8.12 -9.48 -10.43
C GLY A 63 -7.89 -10.77 -9.64
N GLU A 64 -7.92 -10.73 -8.31
CA GLU A 64 -7.74 -11.94 -7.46
C GLU A 64 -9.00 -12.81 -7.44
N ALA A 65 -10.17 -12.16 -7.51
CA ALA A 65 -11.46 -12.82 -7.60
C ALA A 65 -11.73 -13.41 -8.99
N ALA A 66 -10.96 -13.01 -10.01
CA ALA A 66 -11.17 -13.44 -11.38
C ALA A 66 -11.13 -14.97 -11.54
N PRO A 67 -12.01 -15.57 -12.37
CA PRO A 67 -12.06 -17.02 -12.59
C PRO A 67 -10.75 -17.63 -13.10
N GLY A 68 -9.90 -16.83 -13.75
CA GLY A 68 -8.57 -17.22 -14.25
C GLY A 68 -7.47 -17.26 -13.20
N ALA A 69 -7.71 -16.75 -11.97
CA ALA A 69 -6.75 -16.89 -10.88
C ALA A 69 -6.67 -18.36 -10.45
N SER A 70 -5.46 -18.91 -10.34
CA SER A 70 -5.28 -20.31 -9.97
C SER A 70 -5.80 -20.55 -8.54
N ALA A 71 -6.42 -21.71 -8.32
CA ALA A 71 -6.87 -22.09 -6.97
C ALA A 71 -5.71 -22.14 -5.96
N VAL A 72 -4.50 -22.46 -6.44
CA VAL A 72 -3.26 -22.42 -5.66
C VAL A 72 -2.96 -21.01 -5.17
N PHE A 73 -3.04 -20.01 -6.05
CA PHE A 73 -2.80 -18.62 -5.69
C PHE A 73 -3.82 -18.10 -4.66
N ARG A 74 -5.11 -18.41 -4.83
CA ARG A 74 -6.15 -18.07 -3.85
C ARG A 74 -5.90 -18.69 -2.47
N ASN A 75 -5.44 -19.94 -2.43
CA ASN A 75 -5.09 -20.62 -1.18
C ASN A 75 -3.87 -19.99 -0.51
N LEU A 76 -2.83 -19.67 -1.28
CA LEU A 76 -1.63 -19.00 -0.76
C LEU A 76 -1.96 -17.61 -0.18
N ARG A 77 -2.77 -16.82 -0.90
CA ARG A 77 -3.24 -15.51 -0.44
C ARG A 77 -3.86 -15.58 0.96
N ARG A 78 -4.84 -16.48 1.13
CA ARG A 78 -5.51 -16.70 2.42
C ARG A 78 -4.53 -17.04 3.55
N GLN A 79 -3.52 -17.86 3.27
CA GLN A 79 -2.49 -18.22 4.26
C GLN A 79 -1.58 -17.03 4.64
N LEU A 80 -1.40 -16.06 3.73
CA LEU A 80 -0.61 -14.87 4.00
C LEU A 80 -1.41 -13.82 4.80
N ASP A 81 -2.72 -13.74 4.56
CA ASP A 81 -3.63 -12.81 5.28
C ASP A 81 -3.92 -13.28 6.71
N GLU A 82 -3.87 -14.59 6.97
CA GLU A 82 -3.94 -15.12 8.32
C GLU A 82 -2.76 -14.57 9.15
N PRO A 83 -3.03 -13.92 10.30
CA PRO A 83 -1.97 -13.40 11.15
C PRO A 83 -1.06 -14.57 11.49
N ARG A 84 0.22 -14.44 11.12
CA ARG A 84 1.21 -15.51 11.30
C ARG A 84 1.23 -15.94 12.77
N THR A 85 0.50 -17.01 13.09
CA THR A 85 0.45 -17.59 14.43
C THR A 85 1.72 -18.41 14.61
N GLY A 86 2.68 -17.79 15.29
CA GLY A 86 3.98 -18.40 15.54
C GLY A 86 4.96 -18.14 14.40
N ARG A 87 6.09 -17.53 14.77
CA ARG A 87 7.34 -17.65 14.03
C ARG A 87 7.81 -19.10 14.18
N GLY A 88 7.09 -20.04 13.56
CA GLY A 88 7.46 -21.45 13.47
C GLY A 88 8.84 -21.49 12.83
N LYS A 89 9.81 -22.04 13.57
CA LYS A 89 11.21 -22.20 13.18
C LYS A 89 11.28 -22.48 11.69
N VAL A 90 12.01 -21.65 10.94
CA VAL A 90 12.49 -22.02 9.61
C VAL A 90 13.13 -23.39 9.80
N ALA A 91 12.46 -24.44 9.34
CA ALA A 91 12.99 -25.78 9.42
C ALA A 91 14.31 -25.74 8.69
N SER A 92 15.39 -25.86 9.46
CA SER A 92 16.73 -25.87 8.91
C SER A 92 16.78 -27.03 7.91
N LEU A 93 16.90 -26.71 6.63
CA LEU A 93 17.26 -27.67 5.58
C LEU A 93 18.76 -28.03 5.73
N SER A 94 19.14 -28.51 6.91
CA SER A 94 20.46 -29.06 7.21
C SER A 94 20.30 -30.52 7.61
N LYS A 95 19.78 -31.34 6.69
CA LYS A 95 19.84 -32.81 6.77
C LYS A 95 19.59 -33.43 5.41
N LEU A 96 20.47 -33.10 4.46
CA LEU A 96 20.75 -33.90 3.27
C LEU A 96 22.27 -33.82 3.03
N TRP A 97 23.03 -34.24 4.04
CA TRP A 97 24.32 -34.91 3.92
C TRP A 97 24.10 -36.33 4.39
#